data_AF-A0A7L9WQN5-F1
#
_entry.id   AF-A0A7L9WQN5-F1
#
_cell.length_a   1.000
_cell.length_b   1.000
_cell.length_c   1.000
_cell.angle_alpha   90.00
_cell.angle_beta   90.00
_cell.angle_gamma   90.00
#
_symmetry.space_group_name_H-M   'P 1'
#
loop_
_entity.id
_entity.type
_entity.pdbx_description
1 polymer ?
#
loop_
_entity_poly.entity_id
_entity_poly.type
_entity_poly.pdbx_seq_one_letter_code
_entity_poly.pdbx_strand_id
1 'polypeptide(L)'
;MGLFRKLDRHAALMDGMAERLGSDIAGSVEQSPEAGARAYRAAVISCASCGKEGACVSWQAEHETADAAPGYCRNGDWLAALRP
;
A
#
# COMPACT_ATOMS: atom_id res chain seq x y z
N MET A 1 -12.18 -1.78 -18.67
CA MET A 1 -11.23 -1.02 -17.83
C MET A 1 -9.84 -1.58 -18.06
N GLY A 2 -8.83 -0.74 -18.34
CA GLY A 2 -7.47 -1.19 -18.67
C GLY A 2 -6.63 -1.53 -17.44
N LEU A 3 -5.66 -2.43 -17.62
CA LEU A 3 -4.74 -2.89 -16.57
C LEU A 3 -3.99 -1.74 -15.88
N PHE A 4 -3.46 -0.79 -16.65
CA PHE A 4 -2.70 0.35 -16.10
C PHE A 4 -3.53 1.18 -15.13
N ARG A 5 -4.77 1.54 -15.50
CA ARG A 5 -5.68 2.29 -14.62
C ARG A 5 -5.97 1.58 -13.31
N LYS A 6 -6.04 0.23 -13.33
CA LYS A 6 -6.21 -0.55 -12.11
C LYS A 6 -4.98 -0.45 -11.23
N LEU A 7 -3.78 -0.59 -11.80
CA LEU A 7 -2.53 -0.45 -11.05
C LEU A 7 -2.37 0.97 -10.46
N ASP A 8 -2.68 2.01 -11.23
CA ASP A 8 -2.64 3.41 -10.76
C ASP A 8 -3.56 3.62 -9.55
N ARG A 9 -4.79 3.07 -9.61
CA ARG A 9 -5.72 3.13 -8.49
C ARG A 9 -5.18 2.44 -7.24
N HIS A 10 -4.55 1.29 -7.41
CA HIS A 10 -3.99 0.53 -6.29
C HIS A 10 -2.68 1.12 -5.75
N ALA A 11 -1.92 1.85 -6.57
CA ALA A 11 -0.80 2.67 -6.10
C ALA A 11 -1.32 3.76 -5.15
N ALA A 12 -2.35 4.52 -5.56
CA ALA A 12 -2.96 5.54 -4.70
C ALA A 12 -3.53 4.95 -3.39
N LEU A 13 -4.12 3.74 -3.43
CA LEU A 13 -4.55 3.05 -2.20
C LEU A 13 -3.38 2.66 -1.30
N MET A 14 -2.26 2.20 -1.88
CA MET A 14 -1.06 1.88 -1.10
C MET A 14 -0.45 3.12 -0.44
N ASP A 15 -0.43 4.24 -1.13
CA ASP A 15 0.07 5.51 -0.60
C ASP A 15 -0.80 5.98 0.58
N GLY A 16 -2.13 5.96 0.43
CA GLY A 16 -3.04 6.30 1.52
C GLY A 16 -3.00 5.32 2.71
N MET A 17 -2.72 4.03 2.46
CA MET A 17 -2.44 3.07 3.55
C MET A 17 -1.14 3.44 4.28
N ALA A 18 -0.08 3.78 3.55
CA ALA A 18 1.21 4.13 4.12
C ALA A 18 1.13 5.38 5.00
N GLU A 19 0.42 6.42 4.53
CA GLU A 19 0.15 7.64 5.31
C GLU A 19 -0.49 7.33 6.67
N ARG A 20 -1.55 6.52 6.68
CA ARG A 20 -2.30 6.18 7.91
C ARG A 20 -1.50 5.33 8.88
N LEU A 21 -0.64 4.45 8.36
CA LEU A 21 0.17 3.53 9.14
C LEU A 21 1.52 4.13 9.57
N GLY A 22 1.88 5.31 9.05
CA GLY A 22 3.21 5.89 9.24
C GLY A 22 4.32 5.09 8.57
N SER A 23 4.03 4.41 7.46
CA SER A 23 4.99 3.62 6.70
C SER A 23 5.73 4.48 5.67
N ASP A 24 7.06 4.35 5.58
CA ASP A 24 7.87 5.14 4.65
C ASP A 24 8.24 4.35 3.38
N ILE A 25 7.30 4.32 2.42
CA ILE A 25 7.54 3.70 1.11
C ILE A 25 8.64 4.45 0.35
N ALA A 26 8.61 5.79 0.37
CA ALA A 26 9.57 6.62 -0.36
C ALA A 26 11.01 6.38 0.13
N GLY A 27 11.22 6.40 1.45
CA GLY A 27 12.51 6.11 2.07
C GLY A 27 13.01 4.71 1.73
N SER A 28 12.13 3.70 1.60
CA SER A 28 12.54 2.36 1.17
C SER A 28 13.14 2.33 -0.24
N VAL A 29 12.63 3.18 -1.14
CA VAL A 29 13.14 3.34 -2.52
C VAL A 29 14.41 4.18 -2.51
N GLU A 30 14.46 5.26 -1.73
CA GLU A 30 15.66 6.10 -1.63
C GLU A 30 16.87 5.32 -1.08
N GLN A 31 16.65 4.48 -0.06
CA GLN A 31 17.69 3.63 0.52
C GLN A 31 18.20 2.56 -0.44
N SER A 32 17.34 2.03 -1.30
CA SER A 32 17.72 1.04 -2.31
C SER A 32 16.85 1.17 -3.56
N PRO A 33 17.24 1.99 -4.55
CA PRO A 33 16.39 2.34 -5.69
C PRO A 33 15.84 1.13 -6.44
N GLU A 34 16.68 0.16 -6.76
CA GLU A 34 16.26 -1.02 -7.51
C GLU A 34 15.39 -1.97 -6.67
N ALA A 35 15.83 -2.28 -5.44
CA ALA A 35 15.14 -3.25 -4.58
C ALA A 35 13.82 -2.68 -4.04
N GLY A 36 13.81 -1.43 -3.60
CA GLY A 36 12.64 -0.71 -3.12
C GLY A 36 11.60 -0.53 -4.22
N ALA A 37 12.00 -0.07 -5.42
CA ALA A 37 11.06 0.07 -6.53
C ALA A 37 10.47 -1.29 -6.96
N ARG A 38 11.29 -2.36 -6.96
CA ARG A 38 10.81 -3.73 -7.22
C ARG A 38 9.83 -4.20 -6.16
N ALA A 39 10.11 -3.96 -4.88
CA ALA A 39 9.23 -4.34 -3.77
C ALA A 39 7.90 -3.58 -3.84
N TYR A 40 7.93 -2.27 -4.05
CA TYR A 40 6.72 -1.45 -4.19
C TYR A 40 5.87 -1.91 -5.39
N ARG A 41 6.48 -2.16 -6.55
CA ARG A 41 5.76 -2.68 -7.72
C ARG A 41 5.08 -4.02 -7.41
N ALA A 42 5.77 -4.92 -6.71
CA ALA A 42 5.20 -6.20 -6.31
C ALA A 42 4.02 -6.01 -5.33
N ALA A 43 4.14 -5.08 -4.37
CA ALA A 43 3.08 -4.73 -3.44
C ALA A 43 1.84 -4.16 -4.16
N VAL A 44 2.00 -3.28 -5.15
CA VAL A 44 0.89 -2.75 -5.95
C VAL A 44 0.17 -3.86 -6.73
N ILE A 45 0.91 -4.79 -7.34
CA ILE A 45 0.33 -5.95 -8.04
C ILE A 45 -0.42 -6.88 -7.07
N SER A 46 0.14 -7.11 -5.87
CA SER A 46 -0.50 -7.86 -4.79
C SER A 46 -1.81 -7.19 -4.33
N CYS A 47 -1.79 -5.87 -4.14
CA CYS A 47 -2.95 -5.06 -3.79
C CYS A 47 -4.02 -5.13 -4.89
N ALA A 48 -3.63 -5.01 -6.16
CA ALA A 48 -4.54 -5.10 -7.30
C ALA A 48 -5.24 -6.46 -7.44
N SER A 49 -4.71 -7.50 -6.81
CA SER A 49 -5.32 -8.84 -6.80
C SER A 49 -6.04 -9.18 -5.49
N CYS A 50 -6.14 -8.28 -4.51
CA CYS A 50 -6.74 -8.58 -3.20
C CYS A 50 -8.27 -8.74 -3.23
N GLY A 51 -8.95 -8.13 -4.21
CA GLY A 51 -10.42 -8.18 -4.35
C GLY A 51 -11.19 -7.40 -3.27
N LYS A 52 -10.50 -6.59 -2.45
CA LYS A 52 -11.08 -5.85 -1.30
C LYS A 52 -10.96 -4.33 -1.47
N GLU A 53 -10.96 -3.84 -2.70
CA GLU A 53 -10.78 -2.40 -3.02
C GLU A 53 -11.80 -1.51 -2.29
N GLY A 54 -13.09 -1.84 -2.36
CA GLY A 54 -14.13 -1.06 -1.69
C GLY A 54 -13.95 -1.00 -0.17
N ALA A 55 -13.59 -2.13 0.46
CA ALA A 55 -13.31 -2.17 1.89
C ALA A 55 -12.08 -1.32 2.25
N CYS A 56 -11.04 -1.32 1.40
CA CYS A 56 -9.86 -0.48 1.57
C CYS A 56 -10.20 1.01 1.52
N VAL A 57 -11.04 1.43 0.56
CA VAL A 57 -11.50 2.82 0.47
C VAL A 57 -12.29 3.23 1.72
N SER A 58 -13.26 2.41 2.15
CA SER A 58 -14.04 2.70 3.36
C SER A 58 -13.16 2.78 4.61
N TRP A 59 -12.27 1.81 4.79
CA TRP A 59 -11.35 1.80 5.93
C TRP A 59 -10.47 3.05 5.95
N GLN A 60 -9.92 3.46 4.80
CA GLN A 60 -9.10 4.68 4.72
C GLN A 60 -9.93 5.96 4.97
N ALA A 61 -11.20 6.00 4.59
CA ALA A 61 -12.06 7.14 4.88
C ALA A 61 -12.42 7.26 6.37
N GLU A 62 -12.46 6.13 7.09
CA GLU A 62 -12.79 6.07 8.52
C GLU A 62 -11.58 6.28 9.45
N HIS A 63 -10.36 6.16 8.93
CA HIS A 63 -9.13 6.24 9.71
C HIS A 63 -8.22 7.35 9.20
N GLU A 64 -7.97 8.35 10.03
CA GLU A 64 -6.93 9.36 9.80
C GLU A 64 -5.54 8.77 10.07
N THR A 65 -5.42 7.97 11.13
CA THR A 65 -4.24 7.19 11.50
C THR A 65 -4.64 5.80 11.99
N ALA A 66 -3.71 4.85 11.95
CA ALA A 66 -3.92 3.49 12.44
C ALA A 66 -2.61 2.83 12.88
N ASP A 67 -2.66 2.03 13.93
CA ASP A 67 -1.50 1.28 14.41
C ASP A 67 -1.20 0.03 13.57
N ALA A 68 -2.22 -0.51 12.90
CA ALA A 68 -2.12 -1.73 12.12
C ALA A 68 -3.02 -1.68 10.89
N ALA A 69 -2.58 -2.36 9.83
CA ALA A 69 -3.39 -2.56 8.63
C ALA A 69 -4.62 -3.44 8.96
N PRO A 70 -5.74 -3.26 8.24
CA PRO A 70 -6.88 -4.15 8.40
C PRO A 70 -6.52 -5.57 7.98
N GLY A 71 -7.10 -6.58 8.63
CA GLY A 71 -6.71 -7.99 8.45
C GLY A 71 -6.85 -8.56 7.04
N TYR A 72 -7.53 -7.86 6.13
CA TYR A 72 -7.59 -8.25 4.70
C TYR A 72 -6.45 -7.68 3.85
N CYS A 73 -5.65 -6.74 4.38
CA CYS A 73 -4.58 -6.10 3.64
C CYS A 73 -3.44 -7.09 3.41
N ARG A 74 -3.27 -7.53 2.16
CA ARG A 74 -2.20 -8.46 1.77
C ARG A 74 -0.79 -7.91 1.95
N ASN A 75 -0.66 -6.60 2.10
CA ASN A 75 0.62 -5.91 2.28
C ASN A 75 0.76 -5.35 3.71
N GLY A 76 -0.08 -5.77 4.65
CA GLY A 76 -0.06 -5.24 6.03
C GLY A 76 1.30 -5.39 6.70
N ASP A 77 1.87 -6.60 6.65
CA ASP A 77 3.20 -6.88 7.23
C ASP A 77 4.31 -6.09 6.52
N TRP A 78 4.22 -5.96 5.19
CA TRP A 78 5.20 -5.19 4.41
C TRP A 78 5.16 -3.71 4.79
N LEU A 79 3.98 -3.12 4.92
CA LEU A 79 3.81 -1.74 5.36
C LEU A 79 4.30 -1.55 6.81
N ALA A 80 4.00 -2.50 7.70
CA ALA A 80 4.46 -2.44 9.08
C ALA A 80 6.00 -2.46 9.19
N ALA A 81 6.68 -3.23 8.35
CA ALA A 81 8.14 -3.30 8.29
C ALA A 81 8.81 -2.03 7.76
N LEU A 82 8.05 -1.11 7.17
CA LEU A 82 8.54 0.19 6.65
C LEU A 82 8.29 1.35 7.61
N ARG A 83 7.80 1.09 8.82
CA ARG A 83 7.66 2.12 9.85
C ARG A 83 9.05 2.48 10.39
N PRO A 84 9.33 3.78 10.64
CA PRO A 84 10.61 4.24 11.21
C PRO A 84 10.82 3.79 12.66
#